data_AF-A0A442J708-F1
#
_entry.id   AF-A0A442J708-F1
#
_cell.length_a   1.000
_cell.length_b   1.000
_cell.length_c   1.000
_cell.angle_alpha   90.00
_cell.angle_beta   90.00
_cell.angle_gamma   90.00
#
_symmetry.space_group_name_H-M   'P 1'
#
loop_
_entity.id
_entity.type
_entity.pdbx_description
1 polymer ?
#
loop_
_entity_poly.entity_id
_entity_poly.type
_entity_poly.pdbx_seq_one_letter_code
_entity_poly.pdbx_strand_id
1 'polypeptide(L)'
;MGKYSPLRSYLMSQAAERVPMSFQDIEKLLGERLPASKRYPAWWSNNPSNNPMTKEWLAAGFQTESVNIAGENLVFRRMQGHSNGPKGFAESAQAEIRGTPSRHPIFGCMKGTLTINPDVDLTEPADPDWGKVYED
;
A
#
# COMPACT_ATOMS: atom_id res chain seq x y z
N MET A 1 -3.52 14.34 5.61
CA MET A 1 -2.63 13.88 6.69
C MET A 1 -3.42 12.91 7.55
N GLY A 2 -2.98 11.66 7.68
CA GLY A 2 -3.65 10.69 8.53
C GLY A 2 -3.35 11.00 10.01
N LYS A 3 -4.30 10.72 10.90
CA LYS A 3 -4.14 10.90 12.36
C LYS A 3 -2.85 10.28 12.91
N TYR A 4 -2.41 9.18 12.30
CA TYR A 4 -1.27 8.37 12.75
C TYR A 4 0.00 8.56 11.92
N SER A 5 0.02 9.54 11.00
CA SER A 5 1.18 9.78 10.12
C SER A 5 2.51 10.07 10.85
N PRO A 6 2.57 10.67 12.06
CA PRO A 6 3.82 10.81 12.80
C PRO A 6 4.51 9.48 13.10
N LEU A 7 3.73 8.42 13.39
CA LEU A 7 4.23 7.07 13.61
C LEU A 7 4.93 6.52 12.37
N ARG A 8 4.33 6.74 11.19
CA ARG A 8 4.92 6.33 9.91
C ARG A 8 6.27 7.01 9.69
N SER A 9 6.33 8.34 9.82
CA SER A 9 7.56 9.10 9.60
C SER A 9 8.69 8.68 10.55
N TYR A 10 8.35 8.42 11.82
CA TYR A 10 9.31 7.93 12.80
C TYR A 10 9.86 6.55 12.44
N LEU A 11 9.00 5.61 12.06
CA LEU A 11 9.43 4.26 11.67
C LEU A 11 10.28 4.30 10.39
N MET A 12 9.92 5.15 9.42
CA MET A 12 10.70 5.33 8.19
C MET A 12 12.11 5.85 8.45
N SER A 13 12.33 6.65 9.50
CA SER A 13 13.67 7.14 9.88
C SER A 13 14.50 6.12 10.67
N GLN A 14 13.91 5.02 11.14
CA GLN A 14 14.65 3.98 11.86
C GLN A 14 15.46 3.10 10.91
N ALA A 15 16.77 3.02 11.14
CA ALA A 15 17.66 2.10 10.43
C ALA A 15 17.62 0.66 11.00
N ALA A 16 17.13 0.48 12.23
CA ALA A 16 17.08 -0.81 12.89
C ALA A 16 16.04 -1.75 12.25
N GLU A 17 16.33 -3.06 12.24
CA GLU A 17 15.36 -4.07 11.83
C GLU A 17 14.24 -4.26 12.87
N ARG A 18 14.53 -4.04 14.15
CA ARG A 18 13.57 -4.15 15.24
C ARG A 18 13.56 -2.86 16.04
N VAL A 19 12.37 -2.30 16.22
CA VAL A 19 12.13 -1.04 16.92
C VAL A 19 11.18 -1.34 18.08
N PRO A 20 11.70 -1.58 19.30
CA PRO A 20 10.86 -1.68 20.48
C PRO A 20 10.30 -0.30 20.83
N MET A 21 9.00 -0.22 21.11
CA MET A 21 8.32 0.99 21.56
C MET A 21 7.31 0.66 22.66
N SER A 22 7.20 1.56 23.65
CA SER A 22 6.07 1.51 24.58
C SER A 22 4.84 2.19 23.98
N PHE A 23 3.65 1.87 24.51
CA PHE A 23 2.41 2.56 24.14
C PHE A 23 2.50 4.04 24.48
N GLN A 24 3.19 4.39 25.57
CA GLN A 24 3.41 5.78 25.96
C GLN A 24 4.31 6.53 24.97
N ASP A 25 5.32 5.88 24.40
CA ASP A 25 6.17 6.50 23.37
C ASP A 25 5.38 6.79 22.09
N ILE A 26 4.47 5.88 21.72
CA ILE A 26 3.56 6.08 20.59
C ILE A 26 2.60 7.24 20.89
N GLU A 27 2.02 7.32 22.08
CA GLU A 27 1.14 8.43 22.50
C GLU A 27 1.88 9.78 22.48
N LYS A 28 3.12 9.83 22.99
CA LYS A 28 3.97 11.02 22.94
C LYS A 28 4.27 11.44 21.50
N LEU A 29 4.55 10.47 20.63
CA LEU A 29 4.83 10.73 19.22
C LEU A 29 3.61 11.27 18.47
N LEU A 30 2.41 10.77 18.82
CA LEU A 30 1.15 11.23 18.23
C LEU A 30 0.63 12.53 18.84
N GLY A 31 1.12 12.91 20.03
CA GLY A 31 0.60 14.05 20.81
C GLY A 31 -0.80 13.80 21.40
N GLU A 32 -1.31 12.57 21.30
CA GLU A 32 -2.64 12.18 21.74
C GLU A 32 -2.61 10.80 22.41
N ARG A 33 -3.61 10.53 23.27
CA ARG A 33 -3.78 9.20 23.85
C ARG A 33 -4.30 8.21 22.82
N LEU A 34 -3.77 7.00 22.87
CA LEU A 34 -4.24 5.89 22.06
C LEU A 34 -5.67 5.50 22.51
N PRO A 35 -6.52 5.02 21.59
CA PRO A 35 -7.85 4.55 21.95
C PRO A 35 -7.79 3.43 22.99
N ALA A 36 -8.84 3.29 23.81
CA ALA A 36 -8.96 2.20 24.78
C ALA A 36 -8.79 0.81 24.14
N SER A 37 -9.09 0.68 22.84
CA SER A 37 -8.86 -0.51 22.04
C SER A 37 -7.41 -1.00 22.00
N LYS A 38 -6.43 -0.16 22.38
CA LYS A 38 -5.01 -0.54 22.53
C LYS A 38 -4.79 -1.74 23.46
N ARG A 39 -5.74 -2.02 24.35
CA ARG A 39 -5.70 -3.17 25.25
C ARG A 39 -5.93 -4.51 24.55
N TYR A 40 -6.46 -4.52 23.33
CA TYR A 40 -6.76 -5.74 22.60
C TYR A 40 -5.62 -6.07 21.64
N PRO A 41 -5.01 -7.27 21.71
CA PRO A 41 -3.95 -7.68 20.78
C PRO A 41 -4.35 -7.55 19.30
N ALA A 42 -5.62 -7.80 18.98
CA ALA A 42 -6.15 -7.65 17.64
C ALA A 42 -5.98 -6.22 17.09
N TRP A 43 -6.03 -5.18 17.93
CA TRP A 43 -5.76 -3.79 17.54
C TRP A 43 -4.35 -3.59 16.99
N TRP A 44 -3.39 -4.40 17.44
CA TRP A 44 -2.00 -4.36 16.99
C TRP A 44 -1.70 -5.35 15.86
N SER A 45 -2.74 -5.99 15.28
CA SER A 45 -2.56 -6.92 14.18
C SER A 45 -2.11 -6.22 12.89
N ASN A 46 -1.43 -6.97 12.02
CA ASN A 46 -0.98 -6.51 10.72
C ASN A 46 -2.10 -6.55 9.64
N ASN A 47 -3.37 -6.51 10.04
CA ASN A 47 -4.51 -6.46 9.12
C ASN A 47 -4.87 -5.01 8.77
N PRO A 48 -4.66 -4.55 7.52
CA PRO A 48 -4.92 -3.17 7.11
C PRO A 48 -6.40 -2.75 7.17
N SER A 49 -7.33 -3.71 7.25
CA SER A 49 -8.77 -3.45 7.37
C SER A 49 -9.22 -3.29 8.81
N ASN A 50 -8.37 -3.62 9.79
CA ASN A 50 -8.76 -3.64 11.20
C ASN A 50 -8.78 -2.24 11.83
N ASN A 51 -7.74 -1.44 11.58
CA ASN A 51 -7.74 -0.05 12.01
C ASN A 51 -6.85 0.83 11.11
N PRO A 52 -7.08 2.16 11.10
CA PRO A 52 -6.28 3.09 10.29
C PRO A 52 -4.81 3.18 10.73
N MET A 53 -4.46 2.87 11.98
CA MET A 53 -3.09 2.92 12.48
C MET A 53 -2.22 1.82 11.84
N THR A 54 -2.80 0.63 11.59
CA THR A 54 -2.12 -0.49 10.94
C THR A 54 -1.55 -0.13 9.58
N LYS A 55 -2.27 0.70 8.82
CA LYS A 55 -1.82 1.17 7.51
C LYS A 55 -0.54 2.01 7.60
N GLU A 56 -0.32 2.72 8.71
CA GLU A 56 0.83 3.62 8.85
C GLU A 56 2.14 2.88 9.05
N TRP A 57 2.20 1.87 9.94
CA TRP A 57 3.43 1.10 10.13
C TRP A 57 3.70 0.17 8.94
N LEU A 58 2.65 -0.41 8.33
CA LEU A 58 2.79 -1.17 7.08
C LEU A 58 3.32 -0.30 5.94
N ALA A 59 2.82 0.94 5.80
CA ALA A 59 3.31 1.90 4.81
C ALA A 59 4.75 2.38 5.09
N ALA A 60 5.20 2.29 6.35
CA ALA A 60 6.62 2.50 6.71
C ALA A 60 7.50 1.28 6.42
N GLY A 61 6.92 0.15 6.00
CA GLY A 61 7.64 -1.12 5.77
C GLY A 61 7.93 -1.89 7.05
N PHE A 62 7.12 -1.69 8.11
CA PHE A 62 7.23 -2.40 9.38
C PHE A 62 5.96 -3.22 9.63
N GLN A 63 6.08 -4.26 10.45
CA GLN A 63 4.98 -5.06 10.97
C GLN A 63 5.15 -5.26 12.48
N THR A 64 4.08 -5.51 13.21
CA THR A 64 4.17 -5.89 14.62
C THR A 64 4.67 -7.34 14.73
N GLU A 65 5.72 -7.57 15.52
CA GLU A 65 6.30 -8.90 15.77
C GLU A 65 5.87 -9.45 17.13
N SER A 66 6.00 -8.64 18.18
CA SER A 66 5.60 -9.00 19.53
C SER A 66 4.82 -7.85 20.17
N VAL A 67 3.74 -8.20 20.87
CA VAL A 67 2.86 -7.23 21.53
C VAL A 67 2.64 -7.71 22.96
N ASN A 68 3.09 -6.93 23.92
CA ASN A 68 2.88 -7.17 25.33
C ASN A 68 1.88 -6.15 25.88
N ILE A 69 0.63 -6.59 26.03
CA ILE A 69 -0.44 -5.74 26.58
C ILE A 69 -0.19 -5.42 28.06
N ALA A 70 0.30 -6.38 28.85
CA ALA A 70 0.53 -6.19 30.28
C ALA A 70 1.68 -5.23 30.56
N GLY A 71 2.74 -5.30 29.75
CA GLY A 71 3.88 -4.39 29.80
C GLY A 71 3.73 -3.14 28.94
N GLU A 72 2.57 -2.93 28.30
CA GLU A 72 2.26 -1.83 27.38
C GLU A 72 3.38 -1.52 26.37
N ASN A 73 3.94 -2.56 25.76
CA ASN A 73 5.02 -2.42 24.79
C ASN A 73 4.86 -3.36 23.61
N LEU A 74 5.50 -3.01 22.51
CA LEU A 74 5.50 -3.83 21.31
C LEU A 74 6.80 -3.65 20.53
N VAL A 75 7.11 -4.62 19.69
CA VAL A 75 8.26 -4.56 18.77
C VAL A 75 7.75 -4.48 17.35
N PHE A 76 8.12 -3.40 16.66
CA PHE A 76 7.97 -3.31 15.21
C PHE A 76 9.18 -3.97 14.55
N ARG A 77 8.94 -4.85 13.60
CA ARG A 77 9.97 -5.47 12.76
C ARG A 77 9.86 -4.97 11.33
N ARG A 78 10.99 -4.57 10.74
CA ARG A 78 11.09 -4.20 9.33
C ARG A 78 10.79 -5.43 8.46
N MET A 79 9.87 -5.26 7.53
CA MET A 79 9.53 -6.28 6.54
C MET A 79 10.66 -6.34 5.51
N GLN A 80 11.40 -7.46 5.45
CA GLN A 80 12.42 -7.66 4.43
C GLN A 80 11.73 -7.64 3.06
N GLY A 81 12.01 -6.62 2.24
CA GLY A 81 11.41 -6.44 0.91
C GLY A 81 10.91 -5.04 0.58
N HIS A 82 10.76 -4.13 1.56
CA HIS A 82 10.44 -2.73 1.28
C HIS A 82 11.71 -1.88 1.16
N SER A 83 12.34 -1.92 -0.01
CA SER A 83 13.30 -0.90 -0.43
C SER A 83 12.60 0.46 -0.42
N ASN A 84 13.09 1.36 0.43
CA ASN A 84 12.54 2.67 0.70
C ASN A 84 12.75 3.57 -0.54
N GLY A 85 11.72 3.75 -1.36
CA GLY A 85 11.68 4.74 -2.43
C GLY A 85 10.33 5.47 -2.36
N PRO A 86 10.30 6.81 -2.47
CA PRO A 86 9.04 7.54 -2.45
C PRO A 86 8.20 7.08 -3.64
N LYS A 87 7.07 6.42 -3.38
CA LYS A 87 6.00 6.23 -4.36
C LYS A 87 5.34 7.60 -4.60
N GLY A 88 6.03 8.46 -5.32
CA GLY A 88 5.40 9.56 -6.05
C GLY A 88 4.46 8.98 -7.10
N PHE A 89 3.47 9.76 -7.49
CA PHE A 89 2.53 9.51 -8.59
C PHE A 89 3.21 9.49 -9.98
N ALA A 90 4.39 8.89 -10.08
CA ALA A 90 5.01 8.55 -11.35
C ALA A 90 4.63 7.10 -11.66
N GLU A 91 3.78 6.95 -12.67
CA GLU A 91 3.80 5.90 -13.67
C GLU A 91 4.58 4.63 -13.28
N SER A 92 3.85 3.52 -13.15
CA SER A 92 4.36 2.19 -12.86
C SER A 92 5.41 1.75 -13.90
N ALA A 93 6.66 2.16 -13.73
CA ALA A 93 7.81 1.47 -14.28
C ALA A 93 7.86 0.10 -13.59
N GLN A 94 7.36 -0.90 -14.31
CA GLN A 94 7.55 -2.34 -14.12
C GLN A 94 8.35 -2.66 -12.85
N ALA A 95 7.65 -3.09 -11.80
CA ALA A 95 8.28 -3.65 -10.63
C ALA A 95 9.30 -4.70 -11.10
N GLU A 96 10.58 -4.42 -10.88
CA GLU A 96 11.68 -5.30 -11.21
C GLU A 96 11.49 -6.63 -10.46
N ILE A 97 10.88 -7.59 -11.14
CA ILE A 97 10.91 -8.99 -10.77
C ILE A 97 12.39 -9.38 -10.82
N ARG A 98 13.03 -9.46 -9.64
CA ARG A 98 14.33 -10.13 -9.50
C ARG A 98 14.12 -11.62 -9.71
N GLY A 99 14.09 -11.98 -10.98
CA GLY A 99 13.95 -13.31 -11.54
C GLY A 99 13.92 -13.12 -13.05
N THR A 100 14.60 -13.98 -13.81
CA THR A 100 14.50 -14.00 -15.27
C THR A 100 13.02 -13.87 -15.64
N PRO A 101 12.59 -12.90 -16.47
CA PRO A 101 11.17 -12.70 -16.75
C PRO A 101 10.66 -13.93 -17.52
N SER A 102 10.17 -14.93 -16.80
CA SER A 102 9.38 -16.00 -17.37
C SER A 102 8.07 -15.35 -17.80
N ARG A 103 7.74 -15.48 -19.09
CA ARG A 103 6.46 -14.98 -19.61
C ARG A 103 5.34 -15.60 -18.75
N HIS A 104 4.58 -14.76 -18.05
CA HIS A 104 3.39 -15.20 -17.32
C HIS A 104 2.49 -16.00 -18.28
N PRO A 105 1.90 -17.12 -17.87
CA PRO A 105 1.11 -17.99 -18.76
C PRO A 105 -0.06 -17.29 -19.47
N ILE A 106 -0.52 -16.16 -18.93
CA ILE A 106 -1.54 -15.32 -19.57
C ILE A 106 -1.01 -14.47 -20.74
N PHE A 107 0.30 -14.22 -20.83
CA PHE A 107 0.87 -13.47 -21.95
C PHE A 107 0.75 -14.31 -23.23
N GLY A 108 -0.12 -13.86 -24.13
CA GLY A 108 -0.38 -14.52 -25.41
C GLY A 108 -1.58 -15.46 -25.41
N CYS A 109 -2.31 -15.63 -24.30
CA CYS A 109 -3.51 -16.47 -24.27
C CYS A 109 -4.64 -15.96 -25.20
N MET A 110 -4.61 -14.67 -25.56
CA MET A 110 -5.53 -14.03 -26.50
C MET A 110 -4.89 -13.73 -27.87
N LYS A 111 -3.69 -14.27 -28.16
CA LYS A 111 -3.04 -14.02 -29.45
C LYS A 111 -3.86 -14.67 -30.56
N GLY A 112 -4.27 -13.87 -31.54
CA GLY A 112 -5.07 -14.34 -32.69
C GLY A 112 -6.58 -14.38 -32.45
N THR A 113 -7.07 -14.00 -31.26
CA THR A 113 -8.52 -13.88 -31.01
C THR A 113 -9.09 -12.54 -31.51
N LEU A 114 -8.24 -11.56 -31.81
CA LEU A 114 -8.62 -10.27 -32.37
C LEU A 114 -7.97 -10.12 -33.75
N THR A 115 -8.78 -9.86 -34.77
CA THR A 115 -8.32 -9.53 -36.13
C THR A 115 -8.85 -8.16 -36.48
N ILE A 116 -7.95 -7.24 -36.82
CA ILE A 116 -8.31 -5.92 -37.34
C ILE A 116 -8.33 -6.04 -38.87
N ASN A 117 -9.44 -5.65 -39.49
CA ASN A 117 -9.54 -5.59 -40.95
C ASN A 117 -8.68 -4.42 -41.45
N PRO A 118 -7.77 -4.62 -42.43
CA PRO A 118 -6.89 -3.55 -42.94
C PRO A 118 -7.64 -2.33 -43.48
N ASP A 119 -8.90 -2.49 -43.89
CA ASP A 119 -9.70 -1.41 -44.47
C ASP A 119 -10.49 -0.60 -43.41
N VAL A 120 -10.32 -0.90 -42.12
CA VAL A 120 -11.04 -0.23 -41.03
C VAL A 120 -10.15 0.83 -40.39
N ASP A 121 -10.54 2.09 -40.52
CA ASP A 121 -9.93 3.20 -39.78
C ASP A 121 -10.40 3.19 -38.32
N LEU A 122 -9.50 2.81 -37.42
CA LEU A 122 -9.77 2.74 -35.98
C LEU A 122 -9.78 4.11 -35.29
N THR A 123 -9.49 5.19 -36.02
CA THR A 123 -9.47 6.56 -35.50
C THR A 123 -10.78 7.30 -35.75
N GLU A 124 -11.67 6.73 -36.56
CA GLU A 124 -13.01 7.26 -36.75
C GLU A 124 -13.85 7.10 -35.47
N PRO A 125 -14.73 8.08 -35.16
CA PRO A 125 -15.63 7.96 -34.03
C PRO A 125 -16.54 6.74 -34.20
N ALA A 126 -16.54 5.86 -33.20
CA ALA A 126 -17.35 4.64 -33.20
C ALA A 126 -18.86 4.92 -33.30
N ASP A 127 -19.28 6.14 -32.94
CA ASP A 127 -20.64 6.65 -33.07
C ASP A 127 -20.60 8.15 -33.47
N PRO A 128 -20.79 8.48 -34.76
CA PRO A 128 -20.78 9.85 -35.25
C PRO A 128 -21.96 10.71 -34.75
N ASP A 129 -23.02 10.09 -34.24
CA ASP A 129 -24.26 10.74 -33.83
C ASP A 129 -24.38 10.89 -32.31
N TRP A 130 -23.44 10.32 -31.54
CA TRP A 130 -23.35 10.41 -30.08
C TRP A 130 -23.45 11.85 -29.52
N GLY A 131 -23.03 12.85 -30.31
CA GLY A 131 -23.07 14.26 -29.94
C GLY A 131 -24.30 15.06 -30.40
N LYS A 132 -25.16 14.49 -31.26
CA LYS A 132 -26.29 15.21 -31.89
C LYS A 132 -27.60 15.14 -31.10
N VAL A 133 -27.57 14.55 -29.91
CA VAL A 133 -28.75 14.36 -29.02
C VAL A 133 -29.38 15.68 -28.55
N TYR A 134 -28.70 16.81 -28.74
CA TYR A 134 -29.14 18.14 -28.29
C TYR A 134 -29.31 19.16 -29.42
N GLU A 135 -29.30 18.71 -30.69
CA GLU A 135 -29.54 19.56 -31.86
C GLU A 135 -31.01 19.41 -32.32
N ASP A 136 -31.96 19.90 -31.50
CA ASP A 136 -33.36 20.18 -31.87
C ASP A 136 -33.76 21.59 -31.41
#